data_AF-A0A7I0JQG1-F1
#
_entry.id   AF-A0A7I0JQG1-F1
#
_cell.length_a   1.000
_cell.length_b   1.000
_cell.length_c   1.000
_cell.angle_alpha   90.00
_cell.angle_beta   90.00
_cell.angle_gamma   90.00
#
_symmetry.space_group_name_H-M   'P 1'
#
loop_
_entity.id
_entity.type
_entity.pdbx_description
1 polymer ?
#
loop_
_entity_poly.entity_id
_entity_poly.type
_entity_poly.pdbx_seq_one_letter_code
_entity_poly.pdbx_strand_id
1 'polypeptide(L)'
;RGRPATLPDPRAALPLGIATVFQDLALCENLDVVANIFLGNEISPLRLDEVAMEMRAWTLLNELSARIPSVREAVASLSGGQRQTVAIARSLLLEPKLILLDEPTAALGVAQTAEVLNLID
;
A
#
# COMPACT_ATOMS: atom_id res chain seq x y z
N ARG A 1 21.21 -14.98 7.34
CA ARG A 1 21.09 -16.37 7.88
C ARG A 1 19.64 -16.80 7.73
N GLY A 2 19.37 -17.94 7.09
CA GLY A 2 18.01 -18.52 7.03
C GLY A 2 17.82 -19.51 8.18
N ARG A 3 16.72 -19.38 8.94
CA ARG A 3 16.25 -20.39 9.89
C ARG A 3 14.87 -20.85 9.41
N PRO A 4 14.53 -22.15 9.53
CA PRO A 4 13.18 -22.63 9.27
C PRO A 4 12.18 -21.82 10.11
N ALA A 5 11.13 -21.31 9.48
CA ALA A 5 10.07 -20.58 10.14
C ALA A 5 8.73 -21.30 9.88
N THR A 6 7.98 -21.56 10.95
CA THR A 6 6.63 -22.08 10.86
C THR A 6 5.67 -20.90 11.01
N LEU A 7 4.84 -20.65 10.00
CA LEU A 7 3.82 -19.60 10.01
C LEU A 7 2.47 -20.25 10.30
N PRO A 8 1.92 -20.12 11.52
CA PRO A 8 0.64 -20.73 11.88
C PRO A 8 -0.56 -20.05 11.18
N ASP A 9 -0.39 -18.80 10.78
CA ASP A 9 -1.39 -18.00 10.06
C ASP A 9 -0.70 -16.89 9.23
N PRO A 10 -1.42 -16.23 8.30
CA PRO A 10 -0.85 -15.16 7.47
C PRO A 10 -0.30 -13.96 8.26
N ARG A 11 -0.87 -13.62 9.42
CA ARG A 11 -0.42 -12.46 10.22
C ARG A 11 0.95 -12.70 10.83
N ALA A 12 1.31 -13.96 11.10
CA ALA A 12 2.64 -14.33 11.58
C ALA A 12 3.77 -13.98 10.59
N ALA A 13 3.45 -13.69 9.33
CA ALA A 13 4.42 -13.26 8.32
C ALA A 13 4.84 -11.78 8.48
N LEU A 14 3.95 -10.92 9.02
CA LEU A 14 4.20 -9.48 9.16
C LEU A 14 5.43 -9.17 10.04
N PRO A 15 5.61 -9.76 11.24
CA PRO A 15 6.80 -9.52 12.07
C PRO A 15 8.11 -10.02 11.43
N LEU A 16 8.02 -10.92 10.45
CA LEU A 16 9.18 -11.37 9.68
C LEU A 16 9.57 -10.39 8.55
N GLY A 17 8.77 -9.32 8.37
CA GLY A 17 8.92 -8.35 7.29
C GLY A 17 8.35 -8.83 5.97
N ILE A 18 7.36 -9.73 5.98
CA ILE A 18 6.67 -10.19 4.77
C ILE A 18 5.30 -9.53 4.73
N ALA A 19 5.05 -8.70 3.73
CA ALA A 19 3.76 -8.08 3.47
C ALA A 19 3.10 -8.68 2.22
N THR A 20 1.77 -8.65 2.17
CA THR A 20 0.97 -9.21 1.08
C THR A 20 -0.06 -8.18 0.59
N VAL A 21 -0.16 -8.00 -0.72
CA VAL A 21 -1.25 -7.26 -1.37
C VAL A 21 -2.11 -8.27 -2.12
N PHE A 22 -3.38 -8.35 -1.76
CA PHE A 22 -4.34 -9.29 -2.34
C PHE A 22 -5.08 -8.68 -3.53
N GLN A 23 -5.71 -9.52 -4.36
CA GLN A 23 -6.53 -9.11 -5.49
C GLN A 23 -7.71 -8.21 -5.06
N ASP A 24 -8.41 -8.58 -3.98
CA ASP A 24 -9.31 -7.66 -3.27
C ASP A 24 -8.46 -6.76 -2.37
N LEU A 25 -8.30 -5.50 -2.81
CA LEU A 25 -7.42 -4.53 -2.17
C LEU A 25 -7.87 -4.18 -0.74
N ALA A 26 -9.09 -4.52 -0.32
CA ALA A 26 -9.62 -4.24 1.01
C ALA A 26 -9.38 -2.78 1.43
N LEU A 27 -9.68 -1.86 0.52
CA LEU A 27 -9.61 -0.42 0.76
C LEU A 27 -10.96 0.07 1.27
N CYS A 28 -10.94 1.01 2.21
CA CYS A 28 -12.15 1.69 2.66
C CYS A 28 -12.50 2.78 1.64
N GLU A 29 -13.50 2.50 0.80
CA GLU A 29 -13.90 3.35 -0.33
C GLU A 29 -14.32 4.77 0.09
N ASN A 30 -14.88 4.90 1.30
CA ASN A 30 -15.33 6.16 1.88
C ASN A 30 -14.22 6.98 2.56
N LEU A 31 -13.02 6.43 2.71
CA LEU A 31 -11.89 7.09 3.33
C LEU A 31 -10.92 7.64 2.28
N ASP A 32 -10.16 8.67 2.67
CA ASP A 32 -9.13 9.24 1.80
C ASP A 32 -7.91 8.32 1.68
N VAL A 33 -6.97 8.71 0.80
CA VAL A 33 -5.76 7.93 0.54
C VAL A 33 -4.88 7.84 1.77
N VAL A 34 -4.72 8.94 2.51
CA VAL A 34 -3.88 8.99 3.72
C VAL A 34 -4.42 8.02 4.78
N ALA A 35 -5.72 8.08 5.06
CA ALA A 35 -6.38 7.20 6.01
C ALA A 35 -6.28 5.73 5.59
N ASN A 36 -6.41 5.42 4.30
CA ASN A 36 -6.21 4.06 3.81
C ASN A 36 -4.77 3.57 4.00
N ILE A 37 -3.76 4.38 3.68
CA ILE A 37 -2.34 4.01 3.84
C ILE A 37 -2.00 3.73 5.31
N PHE A 38 -2.54 4.54 6.23
CA PHE A 38 -2.21 4.47 7.66
C PHE A 38 -3.17 3.62 8.49
N LEU A 39 -4.20 3.01 7.90
CA LEU A 39 -5.23 2.32 8.66
C LEU A 39 -4.64 1.25 9.59
N GLY A 40 -4.84 1.42 10.90
CA GLY A 40 -4.31 0.56 11.96
C GLY A 40 -2.83 0.78 12.29
N ASN A 41 -2.18 1.77 11.70
CA ASN A 41 -0.78 2.16 11.90
C ASN A 41 -0.63 3.69 11.97
N GLU A 42 -1.64 4.38 12.51
CA GLU A 42 -1.70 5.83 12.55
C GLU A 42 -0.57 6.45 13.40
N ILE A 43 -0.02 7.58 12.94
CA ILE A 43 0.95 8.34 13.72
C ILE A 43 0.16 9.09 14.81
N SER A 44 0.52 8.86 16.07
CA SER A 44 -0.20 9.40 17.22
C SER A 44 -1.69 9.01 17.22
N PRO A 45 -2.06 7.73 17.40
CA PRO A 45 -3.40 7.21 17.13
C PRO A 45 -4.55 7.89 17.91
N LEU A 46 -4.26 8.55 19.03
CA LEU A 46 -5.25 9.32 19.80
C LEU A 46 -5.47 10.75 19.27
N ARG A 47 -4.53 11.30 18.52
CA ARG A 47 -4.53 12.70 18.07
C ARG A 47 -4.45 12.87 16.56
N LEU A 48 -3.99 11.83 15.85
CA LEU A 48 -3.70 11.76 14.42
C LEU A 48 -2.79 12.89 13.96
N ASP A 49 -1.50 12.60 13.79
CA ASP A 49 -0.56 13.56 13.20
C ASP A 49 -0.77 13.63 11.68
N GLU A 50 -1.81 14.35 11.27
CA GLU A 50 -2.23 14.42 9.87
C GLU A 50 -1.14 14.97 8.95
N VAL A 51 -0.34 15.92 9.43
CA VAL A 51 0.74 16.53 8.63
C VAL A 51 1.84 15.51 8.38
N ALA A 52 2.29 14.79 9.42
CA ALA A 52 3.31 13.75 9.26
C ALA A 52 2.81 12.60 8.39
N MET A 53 1.55 12.18 8.58
CA MET A 53 0.92 11.12 7.80
C MET A 53 0.80 11.50 6.32
N GLU A 54 0.36 12.72 6.02
CA GLU A 54 0.26 13.20 4.64
C GLU A 54 1.64 13.29 3.95
N MET A 55 2.65 13.83 4.62
CA MET A 55 4.01 13.89 4.07
C MET A 55 4.58 12.50 3.77
N ARG A 56 4.37 11.54 4.68
CA ARG A 56 4.83 10.17 4.47
C ARG A 56 4.02 9.44 3.40
N ALA A 57 2.71 9.68 3.30
CA ALA A 57 1.88 9.16 2.21
C ALA A 57 2.40 9.64 0.85
N TRP A 58 2.71 10.94 0.71
CA TRP A 58 3.31 11.46 -0.52
C TRP A 58 4.67 10.84 -0.83
N THR A 59 5.50 10.62 0.18
CA THR A 59 6.80 9.97 0.00
C THR A 59 6.62 8.56 -0.58
N LEU A 60 5.77 7.74 0.03
CA LEU A 60 5.48 6.37 -0.44
C LEU A 60 4.87 6.35 -1.84
N LEU A 61 3.94 7.26 -2.13
CA LEU A 61 3.31 7.35 -3.44
C LEU A 61 4.29 7.79 -4.54
N ASN A 62 5.22 8.68 -4.21
CA ASN A 62 6.26 9.14 -5.14
C ASN A 62 7.30 8.03 -5.43
N GLU A 63 7.68 7.23 -4.42
CA GLU A 63 8.51 6.04 -4.63
C GLU A 63 7.86 5.08 -5.63
N LEU A 64 6.51 5.01 -5.61
CA LEU A 64 5.71 4.20 -6.54
C LEU A 64 5.47 4.86 -7.91
N SER A 65 6.05 6.04 -8.18
CA SER A 65 5.75 6.86 -9.36
C SER A 65 4.25 7.10 -9.57
N ALA A 66 3.48 7.12 -8.47
CA ALA A 66 2.02 7.17 -8.51
C ALA A 66 1.51 8.55 -8.93
N ARG A 67 0.62 8.57 -9.92
CA ARG A 67 -0.11 9.80 -10.30
C ARG A 67 -1.46 9.84 -9.59
N ILE A 68 -1.44 10.22 -8.31
CA ILE A 68 -2.66 10.48 -7.54
C ILE A 68 -2.94 11.99 -7.55
N PRO A 69 -4.13 12.44 -7.99
CA PRO A 69 -4.46 13.87 -8.09
C PRO A 69 -4.51 14.55 -6.72
N SER A 70 -5.05 13.86 -5.71
CA SER A 70 -5.12 14.33 -4.34
C SER A 70 -5.14 13.14 -3.37
N VAL A 71 -4.35 13.23 -2.30
CA VAL A 71 -4.36 12.24 -1.21
C VAL A 71 -5.51 12.44 -0.22
N ARG A 72 -6.22 13.56 -0.33
CA ARG A 72 -7.40 13.91 0.50
C ARG A 72 -8.73 13.57 -0.17
N GLU A 73 -8.69 13.01 -1.38
CA GLU A 73 -9.89 12.48 -2.04
C GLU A 73 -10.19 11.05 -1.59
N ALA A 74 -11.48 10.72 -1.52
CA ALA A 74 -11.93 9.38 -1.18
C ALA A 74 -11.44 8.36 -2.22
N VAL A 75 -10.98 7.20 -1.77
CA VAL A 75 -10.42 6.14 -2.63
C VAL A 75 -11.43 5.63 -3.66
N ALA A 76 -12.74 5.73 -3.40
CA ALA A 76 -13.80 5.42 -4.36
C ALA A 76 -13.66 6.18 -5.69
N SER A 77 -13.11 7.40 -5.66
CA SER A 77 -12.95 8.25 -6.84
C SER A 77 -11.77 7.87 -7.74
N LEU A 78 -10.87 7.01 -7.24
CA LEU A 78 -9.65 6.62 -7.92
C LEU A 78 -9.90 5.51 -8.96
N SER A 79 -9.09 5.50 -10.01
CA SER A 79 -9.03 4.38 -10.96
C SER A 79 -8.54 3.09 -10.29
N GLY A 80 -8.82 1.93 -10.90
CA GLY A 80 -8.34 0.63 -10.40
C GLY A 80 -6.83 0.60 -10.13
N GLY A 81 -6.03 1.14 -11.04
CA GLY A 81 -4.58 1.23 -10.86
C GLY A 81 -4.15 2.17 -9.76
N GLN A 82 -4.78 3.34 -9.61
CA GLN A 82 -4.50 4.23 -8.49
C GLN A 82 -4.83 3.56 -7.15
N ARG A 83 -5.96 2.86 -7.06
CA ARG A 83 -6.33 2.07 -5.86
C ARG A 83 -5.28 1.00 -5.55
N GLN A 84 -4.78 0.31 -6.56
CA GLN A 84 -3.72 -0.67 -6.40
C GLN A 84 -2.43 -0.04 -5.86
N THR A 85 -2.05 1.13 -6.37
CA THR A 85 -0.91 1.88 -5.84
C THR A 85 -1.10 2.27 -4.38
N VAL A 86 -2.31 2.68 -3.97
CA VAL A 86 -2.62 2.95 -2.55
C VAL A 86 -2.45 1.69 -1.68
N ALA A 87 -2.90 0.53 -2.15
CA ALA A 87 -2.76 -0.73 -1.42
C ALA A 87 -1.29 -1.17 -1.27
N ILE A 88 -0.48 -0.94 -2.30
CA ILE A 88 0.97 -1.18 -2.25
C ILE A 88 1.64 -0.19 -1.28
N ALA A 89 1.31 1.10 -1.34
CA ALA A 89 1.82 2.12 -0.43
C ALA A 89 1.50 1.79 1.04
N ARG A 90 0.28 1.34 1.33
CA ARG A 90 -0.12 0.84 2.67
C ARG A 90 0.80 -0.29 3.16
N SER A 91 1.17 -1.20 2.26
CA SER A 91 2.04 -2.34 2.60
C SER A 91 3.49 -1.90 2.84
N LEU A 92 3.96 -0.90 2.08
CA LEU A 92 5.29 -0.30 2.24
C LEU A 92 5.46 0.53 3.52
N LEU A 93 4.36 1.00 4.12
CA LEU A 93 4.40 1.78 5.36
C LEU A 93 5.17 1.07 6.48
N LEU A 94 5.07 -0.27 6.54
CA LEU A 94 5.73 -1.11 7.54
C LEU A 94 7.17 -1.49 7.18
N GLU A 95 7.72 -0.93 6.10
CA GLU A 95 9.07 -1.20 5.60
C GLU A 95 9.39 -2.71 5.49
N PRO A 96 8.53 -3.48 4.79
CA PRO A 96 8.72 -4.92 4.66
C PRO A 96 9.99 -5.25 3.88
N LYS A 97 10.59 -6.40 4.19
CA LYS A 97 11.74 -6.97 3.47
C LYS A 97 11.33 -7.69 2.19
N LEU A 98 10.08 -8.16 2.14
CA LEU A 98 9.50 -8.87 1.01
C LEU A 98 8.02 -8.49 0.89
N ILE A 99 7.62 -8.10 -0.32
CA ILE A 99 6.21 -7.91 -0.66
C ILE A 99 5.79 -9.00 -1.63
N LEU A 100 4.68 -9.67 -1.32
CA LEU A 100 3.99 -10.59 -2.21
C LEU A 100 2.81 -9.85 -2.82
N LEU A 101 2.76 -9.78 -4.15
CA LEU A 101 1.68 -9.15 -4.89
C LEU A 101 0.88 -10.24 -5.59
N ASP A 102 -0.41 -10.31 -5.30
CA ASP A 102 -1.33 -11.22 -5.98
C ASP A 102 -1.99 -10.52 -7.17
N GLU A 103 -1.74 -11.03 -8.38
CA GLU A 103 -2.17 -10.47 -9.66
C GLU A 103 -2.04 -8.92 -9.77
N PRO A 104 -0.82 -8.35 -9.57
CA PRO A 104 -0.62 -6.90 -9.49
C PRO A 104 -0.98 -6.12 -10.75
N THR A 105 -1.26 -6.80 -11.86
CA THR A 105 -1.56 -6.19 -13.15
C THR A 105 -3.02 -6.30 -13.54
N ALA A 106 -3.85 -7.03 -12.77
CA ALA A 106 -5.24 -7.29 -13.13
C ALA A 106 -6.13 -6.04 -13.17
N ALA A 107 -5.79 -5.01 -12.38
CA ALA A 107 -6.53 -3.75 -12.31
C ALA A 107 -5.91 -2.62 -13.15
N LEU A 108 -4.84 -2.90 -13.91
CA LEU A 108 -4.05 -1.91 -14.65
C LEU A 108 -4.34 -1.97 -16.15
N GLY A 109 -4.51 -0.80 -16.79
CA GLY A 109 -4.41 -0.72 -18.24
C GLY A 109 -2.96 -0.88 -18.72
N VAL A 110 -2.76 -1.16 -20.01
CA VAL A 110 -1.45 -1.48 -20.63
C VAL A 110 -0.33 -0.50 -20.23
N ALA A 111 -0.62 0.80 -20.13
CA ALA A 111 0.36 1.83 -19.75
C ALA A 111 0.74 1.77 -18.26
N GLN A 112 -0.19 1.42 -17.38
CA GLN A 112 0.04 1.35 -15.93
C GLN A 112 0.69 0.02 -15.53
N THR A 113 0.43 -1.06 -16.28
CA THR A 113 1.16 -2.32 -16.12
C THR A 113 2.66 -2.11 -16.28
N ALA A 114 3.09 -1.28 -17.22
CA ALA A 114 4.50 -0.95 -17.41
C ALA A 114 5.10 -0.16 -16.22
N GLU A 115 4.34 0.75 -15.61
CA GLU A 115 4.79 1.47 -14.40
C GLU A 115 4.98 0.54 -13.21
N VAL A 116 4.06 -0.41 -12.98
CA VAL A 116 4.20 -1.39 -11.89
C VAL A 116 5.35 -2.38 -12.14
N LEU A 117 5.54 -2.82 -13.38
CA LEU A 117 6.68 -3.69 -13.73
C LEU A 117 8.03 -2.99 -13.51
N ASN A 118 8.15 -1.72 -13.92
CA ASN A 118 9.37 -0.92 -13.71
C ASN A 118 9.72 -0.67 -12.23
N LEU A 119 8.77 -0.88 -11.32
CA LEU A 119 8.99 -0.74 -9.89
C LEU A 119 9.50 -2.04 -9.24
N ILE A 120 9.26 -3.17 -9.89
CA ILE A 120 9.58 -4.51 -9.38
C ILE A 120 10.94 -4.99 -9.94
N ASP A 121 11.35 -4.49 -11.11
CA ASP A 121 12.68 -4.66 -11.70
C ASP A 121 13.75 -3.74 -11.07
#